data_AF-A0A371SAN7-F1
#
_entry.id   AF-A0A371SAN7-F1
#
_cell.length_a   1.000
_cell.length_b   1.000
_cell.length_c   1.000
_cell.angle_alpha   90.00
_cell.angle_beta   90.00
_cell.angle_gamma   90.00
#
_symmetry.space_group_name_H-M   'P 1'
#
loop_
_entity.id
_entity.type
_entity.pdbx_description
1 polymer ?
#
loop_
_entity_poly.entity_id
_entity_poly.type
_entity_poly.pdbx_seq_one_letter_code
_entity_poly.pdbx_strand_id
1 'polypeptide(L)'
;MKRKGILVAILFCFLVGCNQTATVVTSEEPDAEEALRLDNKADIFQWEGAIYKTNFDWVDELELTENEQIGEIQFNATKAEDFKDGTANYLPMGAQIFTAKERRDILIVKYENMIKRYLVLAEG
;
A
#
# COMPACT_ATOMS: atom_id res chain seq x y z
N MET A 1 -55.05 53.16 3.36
CA MET A 1 -54.94 52.66 4.74
C MET A 1 -55.15 51.16 4.75
N LYS A 2 -54.15 50.39 5.21
CA LYS A 2 -54.24 49.20 6.10
C LYS A 2 -52.95 48.39 5.89
N ARG A 3 -52.02 48.66 6.82
CA ARG A 3 -50.87 47.80 7.18
C ARG A 3 -51.36 46.38 7.50
N LYS A 4 -50.51 45.39 7.28
CA LYS A 4 -50.37 44.06 7.93
C LYS A 4 -49.84 43.11 6.86
N GLY A 5 -48.72 42.43 7.01
CA GLY A 5 -47.78 42.23 8.10
C GLY A 5 -46.87 41.14 7.57
N ILE A 6 -45.58 41.44 7.45
CA ILE A 6 -44.54 40.53 6.98
C ILE A 6 -44.52 39.31 7.92
N LEU A 7 -44.85 38.12 7.40
CA LEU A 7 -44.67 36.84 8.09
C LEU A 7 -43.36 36.24 7.59
N VAL A 8 -42.28 36.64 8.26
CA VAL A 8 -40.95 36.04 8.19
C VAL A 8 -41.06 34.64 8.81
N ALA A 9 -41.11 33.61 7.96
CA ALA A 9 -41.00 32.23 8.38
C ALA A 9 -39.51 31.91 8.55
N ILE A 10 -39.01 32.07 9.77
CA ILE A 10 -37.66 31.67 10.18
C ILE A 10 -37.63 30.15 10.21
N LEU A 11 -37.11 29.55 9.14
CA LEU A 11 -36.74 28.14 9.10
C LEU A 11 -35.33 28.00 9.70
N PHE A 12 -35.25 28.07 11.03
CA PHE A 12 -34.06 27.64 11.77
C PHE A 12 -34.13 26.12 11.92
N CYS A 13 -33.73 25.40 10.86
CA CYS A 13 -33.42 23.99 10.98
C CYS A 13 -32.11 23.87 11.76
N PHE A 14 -32.22 23.36 12.98
CA PHE A 14 -31.13 23.01 13.86
C PHE A 14 -30.13 22.10 13.12
N LEU A 15 -28.99 22.66 12.73
CA LEU A 15 -27.79 21.88 12.42
C LEU A 15 -27.25 21.35 13.75
N VAL A 16 -27.76 20.20 14.19
CA VAL A 16 -27.14 19.44 15.28
C VAL A 16 -25.87 18.85 14.68
N GLY A 17 -24.74 19.50 14.98
CA GLY A 17 -23.41 19.02 14.63
C GLY A 17 -23.18 17.65 15.25
N CYS A 18 -22.77 16.70 14.41
CA CYS A 18 -22.31 15.40 14.86
C CYS A 18 -21.02 15.63 15.69
N ASN A 19 -21.12 15.58 17.01
CA ASN A 19 -19.96 15.45 17.90
C ASN A 19 -19.52 13.98 17.92
N GLN A 20 -19.19 13.43 16.75
CA GLN A 20 -18.34 12.26 16.69
C GLN A 20 -16.93 12.80 16.93
N THR A 21 -16.41 12.57 18.13
CA THR A 21 -14.97 12.44 18.31
C THR A 21 -14.53 11.35 17.33
N ALA A 22 -14.17 11.77 16.12
CA ALA A 22 -13.51 10.92 15.17
C ALA A 22 -12.19 10.54 15.82
N THR A 23 -12.12 9.31 16.35
CA THR A 23 -10.84 8.66 16.55
C THR A 23 -10.19 8.64 15.19
N VAL A 24 -9.24 9.55 14.98
CA VAL A 24 -8.34 9.51 13.83
C VAL A 24 -7.52 8.24 14.03
N VAL A 25 -7.97 7.15 13.43
CA VAL A 25 -7.12 5.98 13.23
C VAL A 25 -6.14 6.41 12.15
N THR A 26 -4.92 6.74 12.54
CA THR A 26 -3.82 6.87 11.59
C THR A 26 -3.61 5.47 11.03
N SER A 27 -3.89 5.26 9.73
CA SER A 27 -3.54 4.01 9.07
C SER A 27 -2.01 3.93 9.02
N GLU A 28 -1.48 2.83 9.53
CA GLU A 28 -0.05 2.53 9.50
C GLU A 28 0.25 1.70 8.25
N GLU A 29 1.49 1.75 7.75
CA GLU A 29 1.90 0.86 6.66
C GLU A 29 1.83 -0.60 7.13
N PRO A 30 1.23 -1.51 6.34
CA PRO A 30 1.05 -2.89 6.76
C PRO A 30 2.39 -3.62 6.79
N ASP A 31 2.61 -4.39 7.84
CA ASP A 31 3.76 -5.28 7.98
C ASP A 31 3.50 -6.65 7.31
N ALA A 32 4.50 -7.53 7.38
CA ALA A 32 4.39 -8.88 6.82
C ALA A 32 3.31 -9.72 7.52
N GLU A 33 3.05 -9.49 8.81
CA GLU A 33 2.02 -10.21 9.57
C GLU A 33 0.64 -9.86 9.03
N GLU A 34 0.34 -8.58 8.89
CA GLU A 34 -0.93 -8.11 8.36
C GLU A 34 -1.13 -8.52 6.88
N ALA A 35 -0.10 -8.35 6.04
CA ALA A 35 -0.15 -8.74 4.64
C ALA A 35 -0.47 -10.24 4.46
N LEU A 36 0.17 -11.10 5.25
CA LEU A 36 -0.04 -12.56 5.21
C LEU A 36 -1.31 -13.01 5.94
N ARG A 37 -1.80 -12.21 6.89
CA ARG A 37 -3.11 -12.45 7.54
C ARG A 37 -4.25 -12.20 6.57
N LEU A 38 -4.18 -11.14 5.76
CA LEU A 38 -5.17 -10.81 4.74
C LEU A 38 -5.11 -11.76 3.54
N ASP A 39 -3.89 -12.14 3.12
CA ASP A 39 -3.65 -13.07 2.03
C ASP A 39 -2.46 -13.98 2.36
N ASN A 40 -2.77 -15.18 2.86
CA ASN A 40 -1.76 -16.15 3.30
C ASN A 40 -0.92 -16.75 2.16
N LYS A 41 -1.23 -16.41 0.90
CA LYS A 41 -0.47 -16.79 -0.29
C LYS A 41 0.13 -15.58 -0.98
N ALA A 42 0.11 -14.41 -0.34
CA ALA A 42 0.72 -13.21 -0.90
C ALA A 42 2.20 -13.45 -1.15
N ASP A 43 2.64 -13.19 -2.38
CA ASP A 43 4.05 -13.18 -2.75
C ASP A 43 4.61 -11.80 -2.38
N ILE A 44 5.40 -11.76 -1.30
CA ILE A 44 5.87 -10.52 -0.69
C ILE A 44 7.36 -10.53 -0.37
N PHE A 45 7.94 -9.34 -0.32
CA PHE A 45 9.24 -9.11 0.31
C PHE A 45 9.22 -7.78 1.08
N GLN A 46 10.15 -7.64 2.02
CA GLN A 46 10.36 -6.38 2.75
C GLN A 46 11.59 -5.65 2.23
N TRP A 47 11.46 -4.34 2.04
CA TRP A 47 12.58 -3.47 1.66
C TRP A 47 12.41 -2.07 2.25
N GLU A 48 13.46 -1.58 2.91
CA GLU A 48 13.46 -0.29 3.62
C GLU A 48 12.25 -0.11 4.56
N GLY A 49 11.90 -1.18 5.29
CA GLY A 49 10.78 -1.23 6.22
C GLY A 49 9.40 -1.43 5.57
N ALA A 50 9.27 -1.26 4.26
CA ALA A 50 8.00 -1.39 3.56
C ALA A 50 7.78 -2.79 2.97
N ILE A 51 6.52 -3.23 2.93
CA ILE A 51 6.13 -4.50 2.30
C ILE A 51 5.75 -4.27 0.85
N TYR A 52 6.35 -5.08 -0.02
CA TYR A 52 6.12 -5.07 -1.45
C TYR A 52 5.41 -6.37 -1.86
N LYS A 53 4.33 -6.27 -2.65
CA LYS A 53 3.50 -7.40 -3.09
C LYS A 53 3.34 -7.43 -4.62
N THR A 54 3.38 -8.61 -5.22
CA THR A 54 3.16 -8.83 -6.68
C THR A 54 1.74 -9.37 -6.97
N ASN A 55 1.45 -9.67 -8.25
CA ASN A 55 0.20 -10.23 -8.76
C ASN A 55 -0.99 -9.27 -8.64
N PHE A 56 -0.75 -8.00 -8.96
CA PHE A 56 -1.81 -7.04 -9.21
C PHE A 56 -1.99 -6.92 -10.73
N ASP A 57 -3.15 -7.35 -11.25
CA ASP A 57 -3.41 -7.39 -12.71
C ASP A 57 -3.00 -6.09 -13.42
N TRP A 58 -3.38 -4.96 -12.85
CA TRP A 58 -3.08 -3.64 -13.43
C TRP A 58 -1.60 -3.26 -13.35
N VAL A 59 -0.82 -3.78 -12.39
CA VAL A 59 0.63 -3.56 -12.29
C VAL A 59 1.36 -4.38 -13.34
N ASP A 60 0.90 -5.60 -13.57
CA ASP A 60 1.52 -6.54 -14.52
C ASP A 60 1.37 -6.08 -15.97
N GLU A 61 0.32 -5.32 -16.27
CA GLU A 61 0.05 -4.67 -17.56
C GLU A 61 0.89 -3.41 -17.82
N LEU A 62 1.59 -2.86 -16.81
CA LEU A 62 2.38 -1.64 -17.00
C LEU A 62 3.67 -1.90 -17.79
N GLU A 63 3.93 -1.04 -18.78
CA GLU A 63 5.25 -0.92 -19.39
C GLU A 63 6.13 -0.07 -18.48
N LEU A 64 7.03 -0.73 -17.73
CA LEU A 64 7.98 -0.09 -16.82
C LEU A 64 9.40 -0.35 -17.27
N THR A 65 10.24 0.68 -17.17
CA THR A 65 11.66 0.60 -17.50
C THR A 65 12.46 0.52 -16.21
N GLU A 66 13.40 -0.44 -16.16
CA GLU A 66 14.41 -0.49 -15.09
C GLU A 66 15.23 0.81 -15.02
N ASN A 67 15.48 1.26 -13.79
CA ASN A 67 16.33 2.42 -13.52
C ASN A 67 17.63 2.04 -12.80
N GLU A 68 17.61 1.88 -11.49
CA GLU A 68 18.78 1.61 -10.65
C GLU A 68 18.59 0.31 -9.87
N GLN A 69 19.64 -0.52 -9.81
CA GLN A 69 19.68 -1.67 -8.90
C GLN A 69 19.92 -1.17 -7.48
N ILE A 70 18.96 -1.41 -6.59
CA ILE A 70 19.02 -0.94 -5.19
C ILE A 70 19.41 -2.05 -4.22
N GLY A 71 19.34 -3.31 -4.65
CA GLY A 71 19.78 -4.43 -3.82
C GLY A 71 19.42 -5.79 -4.39
N GLU A 72 19.31 -6.76 -3.48
CA GLU A 72 18.94 -8.13 -3.77
C GLU A 72 18.24 -8.78 -2.57
N ILE A 73 17.49 -9.85 -2.82
CA ILE A 73 16.93 -10.70 -1.77
C ILE A 73 18.07 -11.46 -1.10
N GLN A 74 18.18 -11.28 0.22
CA GLN A 74 19.24 -11.85 1.05
C GLN A 74 18.76 -13.05 1.87
N PHE A 75 17.46 -13.11 2.18
CA PHE A 75 16.90 -14.10 3.08
C PHE A 75 15.56 -14.63 2.57
N ASN A 76 15.24 -15.86 2.95
CA ASN A 76 13.92 -16.44 2.77
C ASN A 76 13.29 -16.73 4.13
N ALA A 77 12.01 -16.38 4.29
CA ALA A 77 11.24 -16.66 5.50
C ALA A 77 9.88 -17.26 5.16
N THR A 78 9.39 -18.15 6.04
CA THR A 78 8.03 -18.72 5.93
C THR A 78 7.08 -18.14 6.97
N LYS A 79 7.62 -17.49 8.00
CA LYS A 79 6.89 -16.87 9.09
C LYS A 79 7.01 -15.36 9.00
N ALA A 80 5.93 -14.65 9.30
CA ALA A 80 5.89 -13.20 9.25
C ALA A 80 6.89 -12.56 10.23
N GLU A 81 7.05 -13.14 11.44
CA GLU A 81 7.94 -12.58 12.47
C GLU A 81 9.43 -12.58 12.08
N ASP A 82 9.81 -13.34 11.05
CA ASP A 82 11.19 -13.44 10.56
C ASP A 82 11.49 -12.42 9.43
N PHE A 83 10.51 -11.61 9.02
CA PHE A 83 10.72 -10.59 7.99
C PHE A 83 11.56 -9.42 8.50
N LYS A 84 12.48 -9.01 7.61
CA LYS A 84 13.34 -7.83 7.72
C LYS A 84 13.75 -7.44 6.29
N ASP A 85 14.35 -6.27 6.13
CA ASP A 85 14.80 -5.80 4.81
C ASP A 85 15.66 -6.86 4.09
N GLY A 86 15.31 -7.13 2.83
CA GLY A 86 15.91 -8.16 2.00
C GLY A 86 15.34 -9.57 2.20
N THR A 87 14.26 -9.73 2.98
CA THR A 87 13.58 -11.03 3.18
C THR A 87 12.38 -11.17 2.25
N ALA A 88 12.24 -12.34 1.62
CA ALA A 88 11.07 -12.72 0.84
C ALA A 88 10.51 -14.09 1.23
N ASN A 89 9.22 -14.33 1.01
CA ASN A 89 8.67 -15.67 1.19
C ASN A 89 8.82 -16.58 -0.04
N TYR A 90 8.70 -16.03 -1.26
CA TYR A 90 8.76 -16.82 -2.50
C TYR A 90 9.91 -16.44 -3.44
N LEU A 91 10.41 -15.21 -3.41
CA LEU A 91 11.57 -14.85 -4.22
C LEU A 91 12.82 -15.60 -3.74
N PRO A 92 13.62 -16.17 -4.65
CA PRO A 92 14.88 -16.82 -4.28
C PRO A 92 15.93 -15.80 -3.83
N MET A 93 16.84 -16.23 -2.95
CA MET A 93 18.04 -15.44 -2.61
C MET A 93 18.85 -15.11 -3.88
N GLY A 94 19.36 -13.89 -3.94
CA GLY A 94 20.07 -13.34 -5.11
C GLY A 94 19.16 -12.74 -6.19
N ALA A 95 17.83 -12.75 -6.01
CA ALA A 95 16.93 -11.97 -6.87
C ALA A 95 17.24 -10.48 -6.74
N GLN A 96 17.55 -9.84 -7.86
CA GLN A 96 17.98 -8.45 -7.93
C GLN A 96 16.79 -7.50 -7.92
N ILE A 97 16.85 -6.44 -7.12
CA ILE A 97 15.79 -5.46 -6.92
C ILE A 97 16.18 -4.15 -7.61
N PHE A 98 15.28 -3.63 -8.44
CA PHE A 98 15.47 -2.41 -9.20
C PHE A 98 14.31 -1.43 -9.00
N THR A 99 14.62 -0.15 -9.06
CA THR A 99 13.60 0.91 -9.19
C THR A 99 13.05 0.98 -10.61
N ALA A 100 11.81 1.45 -10.76
CA ALA A 100 11.21 1.77 -12.05
C ALA A 100 11.34 3.29 -12.35
N LYS A 101 11.57 3.65 -13.62
CA LYS A 101 11.68 5.07 -14.03
C LYS A 101 10.36 5.82 -13.90
N GLU A 102 9.25 5.14 -14.16
CA GLU A 102 7.93 5.74 -14.31
C GLU A 102 7.18 5.86 -12.98
N ARG A 103 7.53 5.03 -11.99
CA ARG A 103 6.74 4.78 -10.77
C ARG A 103 7.65 4.52 -9.58
N ARG A 104 7.52 5.28 -8.49
CA ARG A 104 8.35 5.13 -7.28
C ARG A 104 7.82 4.10 -6.27
N ASP A 105 6.55 3.76 -6.40
CA ASP A 105 5.81 2.81 -5.57
C ASP A 105 5.86 1.38 -6.13
N ILE A 106 6.56 1.17 -7.26
CA ILE A 106 6.76 -0.15 -7.87
C ILE A 106 8.25 -0.45 -7.96
N LEU A 107 8.63 -1.65 -7.53
CA LEU A 107 9.94 -2.23 -7.74
C LEU A 107 9.87 -3.35 -8.78
N ILE A 108 10.93 -3.46 -9.58
CA ILE A 108 11.12 -4.53 -10.56
C ILE A 108 12.11 -5.52 -9.96
N VAL A 109 11.73 -6.79 -9.87
CA VAL A 109 12.61 -7.86 -9.38
C VAL A 109 12.97 -8.79 -10.52
N LYS A 110 14.26 -9.07 -10.68
CA LYS A 110 14.79 -10.00 -11.68
C LYS A 110 15.48 -11.19 -11.02
N TYR A 111 15.22 -12.38 -11.54
CA TYR A 111 15.96 -13.58 -11.20
C TYR A 111 16.03 -14.51 -12.40
N GLU A 112 17.24 -14.81 -12.87
CA GLU A 112 17.48 -15.55 -14.12
C GLU A 112 16.70 -14.93 -15.29
N ASN A 113 15.71 -15.64 -15.83
CA ASN A 113 14.87 -15.20 -16.95
C ASN A 113 13.48 -14.70 -16.49
N MET A 114 13.26 -14.54 -15.19
CA MET A 114 12.00 -14.03 -14.63
C MET A 114 12.12 -12.55 -14.27
N ILE A 115 11.08 -11.80 -14.63
CA ILE A 115 10.89 -10.41 -14.24
C ILE A 115 9.51 -10.32 -13.58
N LYS A 116 9.45 -9.80 -12.35
CA LYS A 116 8.22 -9.54 -11.61
C LYS A 116 8.17 -8.09 -11.15
N ARG A 117 6.96 -7.56 -10.96
CA ARG A 117 6.73 -6.20 -10.48
C ARG A 117 6.04 -6.27 -9.12
N TYR A 118 6.52 -5.49 -8.17
CA TYR A 118 5.95 -5.45 -6.83
C TYR A 118 5.55 -4.04 -6.46
N LEU A 119 4.33 -3.89 -5.99
CA LEU A 119 3.77 -2.64 -5.50
C LEU A 119 3.97 -2.55 -3.99
N VAL A 120 4.38 -1.38 -3.48
CA VAL A 120 4.42 -1.11 -2.05
C VAL A 120 3.00 -1.10 -1.46
N LEU A 121 2.82 -1.74 -0.31
CA LEU A 121 1.58 -1.66 0.45
C LEU A 121 1.64 -0.43 1.36
N ALA A 122 0.69 0.51 1.20
CA ALA A 122 0.73 1.82 1.86
C ALA A 122 -0.28 2.00 3.00
N GLU A 123 -1.30 1.15 3.11
CA GLU A 123 -2.37 1.27 4.10
C GLU A 123 -2.67 -0.10 4.72
N GLY A 124 -2.70 -0.15 6.05
CA GLY A 124 -3.11 -1.25 6.92
C GLY A 124 -4.17 -0.83 7.92
#